data_AF-A0A447THA6-F1
#
_entry.id   AF-A0A447THA6-F1
#
_cell.length_a   1.000
_cell.length_b   1.000
_cell.length_c   1.000
_cell.angle_alpha   90.00
_cell.angle_beta   90.00
_cell.angle_gamma   90.00
#
_symmetry.space_group_name_H-M   'P 1'
#
loop_
_entity.id
_entity.type
_entity.pdbx_description
1 polymer ?
#
loop_
_entity_poly.entity_id
_entity_poly.type
_entity_poly.pdbx_seq_one_letter_code
_entity_poly.pdbx_strand_id
1 'polypeptide(L)' 'MKRVFQLCAGDFIRRTRMEAACHAIRHSRRPLADIAAGCGFSDQSALTRLCRQLLGLSPRQLRWQALAAQQT' A
#
# COMPACT_ATOMS: atom_id res chain seq x y z
N MET A 1 -6.37 27.03 13.35
CA MET A 1 -6.47 25.71 13.99
C MET A 1 -5.48 24.73 13.36
N LYS A 2 -4.22 24.69 13.83
CA LYS A 2 -3.18 23.75 13.35
C LYS A 2 -2.39 23.23 14.57
N ARG A 3 -3.02 22.45 15.46
CA ARG A 3 -2.28 21.87 16.61
C ARG A 3 -2.97 20.75 17.40
N VAL A 4 -3.82 19.93 16.77
CA VAL A 4 -4.46 18.79 17.46
C VAL A 4 -4.07 17.42 16.90
N PHE A 5 -3.54 17.35 15.68
CA PHE A 5 -3.02 16.10 15.13
C PHE A 5 -1.52 16.25 14.92
N GLN A 6 -0.70 15.63 15.78
CA GLN A 6 0.75 15.47 15.54
C GLN A 6 1.06 14.49 14.38
N LEU A 7 0.06 14.21 13.55
CA LEU A 7 0.18 13.52 12.28
C LEU A 7 -0.44 14.48 11.26
N CYS A 8 0.37 15.01 10.35
CA CYS A 8 -0.13 15.89 9.30
C CYS A 8 -1.21 15.11 8.51
N ALA A 9 -2.30 15.76 8.10
CA ALA A 9 -3.41 15.09 7.40
C ALA A 9 -2.93 14.29 6.18
N GLY A 10 -1.86 14.75 5.51
CA GLY A 10 -1.20 14.02 4.43
C GLY A 10 -0.59 12.68 4.85
N ASP A 11 0.05 12.60 6.02
CA ASP A 11 0.63 11.35 6.53
C ASP A 11 -0.44 10.33 6.88
N PHE A 12 -1.54 10.79 7.48
CA PHE A 12 -2.70 9.93 7.75
C PHE A 12 -3.25 9.34 6.45
N ILE A 13 -3.49 10.18 5.43
CA ILE A 13 -3.97 9.72 4.12
C ILE A 13 -2.99 8.73 3.49
N ARG A 14 -1.68 9.00 3.52
CA ARG A 14 -0.67 8.09 2.97
C ARG A 14 -0.67 6.74 3.67
N ARG A 15 -0.82 6.73 5.00
CA ARG A 15 -0.86 5.51 5.80
C ARG A 15 -2.12 4.70 5.54
N THR A 16 -3.29 5.34 5.52
CA THR A 16 -4.56 4.68 5.18
C THR A 16 -4.55 4.07 3.77
N ARG A 17 -4.04 4.82 2.77
CA ARG A 17 -3.88 4.29 1.40
C ARG A 17 -2.93 3.10 1.35
N MET A 18 -1.84 3.14 2.12
CA MET A 18 -0.89 2.04 2.20
C MET A 18 -1.54 0.79 2.80
N GLU A 19 -2.27 0.93 3.91
CA GLU A 19 -2.95 -0.19 4.57
C GLU A 19 -3.96 -0.87 3.63
N ALA A 20 -4.79 -0.06 2.94
CA ALA A 20 -5.73 -0.56 1.95
C ALA A 20 -5.02 -1.30 0.79
N ALA A 21 -3.94 -0.73 0.26
CA ALA A 21 -3.18 -1.35 -0.80
C ALA A 21 -2.53 -2.66 -0.36
N CYS A 22 -1.93 -2.70 0.84
CA CYS A 22 -1.36 -3.91 1.41
C CYS A 22 -2.39 -5.03 1.56
N HIS A 23 -3.56 -4.69 2.10
CA HIS A 23 -4.66 -5.62 2.24
C HIS A 23 -5.07 -6.19 0.87
N ALA A 24 -5.25 -5.33 -0.14
CA ALA A 24 -5.60 -5.77 -1.49
C ALA A 24 -4.50 -6.63 -2.15
N ILE A 25 -3.22 -6.32 -1.93
CA ILE A 25 -2.09 -7.08 -2.49
C ILE A 25 -2.03 -8.49 -1.90
N ARG A 26 -2.26 -8.63 -0.59
CA ARG A 26 -2.18 -9.90 0.16
C ARG A 26 -3.36 -10.83 -0.12
N HIS A 27 -4.55 -10.28 -0.31
CA HIS A 27 -5.79 -11.06 -0.39
C HIS A 27 -6.40 -11.11 -1.80
N SER A 28 -5.77 -10.49 -2.80
CA SER A 28 -6.27 -10.54 -4.17
C SER A 28 -5.17 -10.75 -5.21
N ARG A 29 -5.57 -11.34 -6.34
CA ARG A 29 -4.75 -11.49 -7.55
C ARG A 29 -4.94 -10.34 -8.55
N ARG A 30 -5.58 -9.24 -8.13
CA ARG A 30 -5.83 -8.09 -9.01
C ARG A 30 -4.51 -7.51 -9.56
N PRO A 31 -4.50 -7.02 -10.81
CA PRO A 31 -3.38 -6.25 -11.34
C PRO A 31 -2.97 -5.13 -10.40
N LEU A 32 -1.65 -4.90 -10.27
CA LEU A 32 -1.14 -3.87 -9.35
C LEU A 32 -1.56 -2.45 -9.77
N ALA A 33 -1.78 -2.22 -11.06
CA ALA A 33 -2.34 -0.97 -11.58
C ALA A 33 -3.77 -0.73 -11.07
N ASP A 34 -4.63 -1.75 -11.07
CA ASP A 34 -6.01 -1.62 -10.58
C ASP A 34 -6.08 -1.41 -9.06
N ILE A 35 -5.15 -2.03 -8.32
CA ILE A 35 -5.00 -1.79 -6.88
C ILE A 35 -4.53 -0.36 -6.64
N ALA A 36 -3.57 0.13 -7.42
CA ALA A 36 -3.09 1.50 -7.33
C ALA A 36 -4.23 2.51 -7.56
N ALA A 37 -4.99 2.34 -8.65
CA ALA A 37 -6.16 3.17 -8.95
C ALA A 37 -7.21 3.10 -7.83
N GLY A 38 -7.55 1.90 -7.35
CA GLY A 38 -8.52 1.69 -6.28
C GLY A 38 -8.11 2.27 -4.92
N CYS A 39 -6.81 2.45 -4.67
CA CYS A 39 -6.27 3.05 -3.46
C CYS A 39 -5.91 4.54 -3.63
N GLY A 40 -6.26 5.16 -4.76
CA GLY A 40 -6.05 6.59 -5.02
C GLY A 40 -4.63 6.99 -5.37
N PHE A 41 -3.84 6.09 -5.95
CA PHE A 41 -2.54 6.38 -6.55
C PHE A 41 -2.70 6.79 -8.02
N SER A 42 -1.83 7.68 -8.49
CA SER A 42 -1.78 8.10 -9.90
C SER A 42 -1.49 6.95 -10.85
N ASP A 43 -0.68 5.99 -10.41
CA ASP A 43 -0.18 4.88 -11.21
C ASP A 43 0.45 3.80 -10.32
N GLN A 44 0.79 2.66 -10.93
CA GLN A 44 1.43 1.54 -10.24
C GLN A 44 2.83 1.89 -9.67
N SER A 45 3.58 2.78 -10.32
CA SER A 45 4.91 3.20 -9.85
C SER A 45 4.80 4.07 -8.59
N ALA A 46 3.78 4.91 -8.47
CA ALA A 46 3.49 5.65 -7.24
C ALA A 46 3.22 4.70 -6.05
N LEU A 47 2.39 3.66 -6.25
CA LEU A 47 2.19 2.60 -5.26
C LEU A 47 3.51 1.90 -4.91
N THR A 48 4.31 1.53 -5.92
CA THR A 48 5.58 0.83 -5.73
C THR A 48 6.56 1.66 -4.90
N ARG A 49 6.67 2.95 -5.19
CA ARG A 49 7.53 3.89 -4.45
C ARG A 49 7.11 3.98 -2.99
N LEU A 50 5.81 4.07 -2.72
CA LEU A 50 5.30 4.12 -1.36
C LEU A 50 5.56 2.81 -0.61
N CYS A 51 5.35 1.65 -1.24
CA CYS A 51 5.65 0.35 -0.60
C CYS A 51 7.13 0.22 -0.26
N ARG A 52 8.04 0.64 -1.16
CA ARG A 52 9.47 0.63 -0.86
C ARG A 52 9.83 1.58 0.27
N GLN A 53 9.24 2.78 0.30
CA GLN A 53 9.49 3.77 1.34
C GLN A 53 8.99 3.33 2.72
N LEU A 54 7.81 2.70 2.80
CA LEU A 54 7.18 2.38 4.09
C LEU A 54 7.43 0.96 4.57
N LEU A 55 7.61 -0.01 3.67
CA LEU A 55 7.74 -1.43 4.00
C LEU A 55 9.08 -2.04 3.59
N GLY A 56 9.91 -1.32 2.83
CA GLY A 56 11.15 -1.85 2.27
C GLY A 56 10.96 -2.91 1.18
N LEU A 57 9.71 -3.18 0.78
CA LEU A 57 9.35 -4.24 -0.16
C LEU A 57 8.60 -3.68 -1.38
N SER A 58 8.77 -4.31 -2.54
CA SER A 58 7.89 -4.06 -3.68
C SER A 58 6.52 -4.72 -3.50
N PRO A 59 5.46 -4.21 -4.15
CA PRO A 59 4.14 -4.85 -4.12
C PRO A 59 4.16 -6.32 -4.54
N ARG A 60 5.03 -6.69 -5.49
CA ARG A 60 5.18 -8.07 -5.96
C ARG A 60 5.80 -8.99 -4.90
N GLN A 61 6.84 -8.52 -4.21
CA GLN A 61 7.44 -9.25 -3.09
C GLN A 61 6.45 -9.42 -1.94
N LEU A 62 5.68 -8.37 -1.63
CA LEU A 62 4.63 -8.43 -0.62
C LEU A 62 3.57 -9.50 -0.96
N ARG A 63 3.18 -9.59 -2.23
CA ARG A 63 2.25 -10.63 -2.72
C ARG A 63 2.84 -12.03 -2.59
N TRP A 64 4.10 -12.22 -2.95
CA TRP A 64 4.77 -13.52 -2.81
C TRP A 64 4.86 -13.97 -1.35
N GLN A 65 5.24 -13.08 -0.43
CA GLN A 65 5.29 -13.40 0.99
C GLN A 65 3.90 -13.78 1.54
N ALA A 66 2.85 -13.10 1.10
CA ALA A 66 1.48 -13.42 1.49
C ALA A 66 1.06 -14.82 1.01
N LEU A 67 1.42 -15.20 -0.21
CA LEU A 67 1.14 -16.53 -0.75
C LEU A 67 1.93 -17.62 -0.02
N ALA A 68 3.20 -17.36 0.31
CA ALA A 68 4.03 -18.29 1.07
C ALA A 68 3.50 -18.49 2.50
N ALA A 69 3.03 -17.43 3.16
CA ALA A 69 2.44 -17.50 4.49
C ALA A 69 1.07 -18.19 4.55
N GLN A 70 0.37 -18.33 3.41
CA GLN A 70 -0.92 -19.02 3.31
C GLN A 70 -0.77 -20.55 3.10
N GLN A 71 0.46 -21.06 2.96
CA GLN A 71 0.74 -22.48 2.69
C GLN A 71 1.30 -23.24 3.90
N THR A 72 1.53 -22.55 5.02
CA THR A 72 2.00 -23.12 6.30
C THR A 72 0.84 -23.23 7.28
#